data_AF-A0AAN1UDV3-F1
#
_entry.id   AF-A0AAN1UDV3-F1
#
_cell.length_a   1.000
_cell.length_b   1.000
_cell.length_c   1.000
_cell.angle_alpha   90.00
_cell.angle_beta   90.00
_cell.angle_gamma   90.00
#
_symmetry.space_group_name_H-M   'P 1'
#
loop_
_entity.id
_entity.type
_entity.pdbx_description
1 polymer ?
#
loop_
_entity_poly.entity_id
_entity_poly.type
_entity_poly.pdbx_seq_one_letter_code
_entity_poly.pdbx_strand_id
1 'polypeptide(L)'
;MFSSAKAFNQYIGDWDTSKVKTMSAMFMFAHTFNQNISHWDTSSVAYMSDTFRGEKAFNQPIGSWDTSNVLNMRQMFMFSETFNQNISRWNTSRVENMDRMCNDATRFSQDLTNWNVNNVYTHQMFSDYSALKKEQLPYFIN
;
A
#
# COMPACT_ATOMS: atom_id res chain seq x y z
N MET A 1 3.43 14.15 1.81
CA MET A 1 2.74 15.47 1.75
C MET A 1 1.90 15.74 3.01
N PHE A 2 1.14 14.76 3.51
CA PHE A 2 0.43 14.81 4.80
C PHE A 2 1.08 13.92 5.88
N SER A 3 2.38 13.65 5.76
CA SER A 3 3.10 12.85 6.75
C SER A 3 2.95 13.48 8.14
N SER A 4 2.59 12.67 9.13
CA SER A 4 2.38 13.05 10.53
C SER A 4 1.28 14.10 10.74
N ALA A 5 0.43 14.35 9.74
CA ALA A 5 -0.73 15.21 9.87
C ALA A 5 -1.85 14.47 10.62
N LYS A 6 -1.64 14.21 11.92
CA LYS A 6 -2.44 13.29 12.75
C LYS A 6 -3.93 13.59 12.82
N ALA A 7 -4.34 14.81 12.51
CA ALA A 7 -5.74 15.25 12.51
C ALA A 7 -6.29 15.54 11.10
N PHE A 8 -5.49 15.35 10.05
CA PHE A 8 -5.92 15.61 8.69
C PHE A 8 -6.89 14.51 8.23
N ASN A 9 -8.08 14.93 7.81
CA ASN A 9 -9.09 14.05 7.22
C ASN A 9 -10.00 14.83 6.24
N GLN A 10 -9.45 15.87 5.60
CA GLN A 10 -10.21 16.70 4.67
C GLN A 10 -10.30 16.01 3.31
N TYR A 11 -11.44 16.21 2.64
CA TYR A 11 -11.70 15.61 1.34
C TYR A 11 -10.70 16.07 0.28
N ILE A 12 -10.10 15.11 -0.43
CA ILE A 12 -9.11 15.31 -1.50
C ILE A 12 -9.33 14.34 -2.68
N GLY A 13 -10.53 13.76 -2.77
CA GLY A 13 -10.84 12.74 -3.79
C GLY A 13 -10.79 13.26 -5.22
N ASP A 14 -11.07 14.55 -5.42
CA ASP A 14 -11.13 15.22 -6.74
C ASP A 14 -9.79 15.75 -7.24
N TRP A 15 -8.68 15.43 -6.58
CA TRP A 15 -7.37 15.88 -7.01
C TRP A 15 -6.94 15.19 -8.31
N ASP A 16 -6.40 15.96 -9.26
CA ASP A 16 -5.74 15.41 -10.43
C ASP A 16 -4.36 14.86 -10.03
N THR A 17 -4.25 13.53 -9.98
CA THR A 17 -3.01 12.82 -9.67
C THR A 17 -2.31 12.23 -10.90
N SER A 18 -2.79 12.49 -12.11
CA SER A 18 -2.32 11.85 -13.36
C SER A 18 -0.83 12.05 -13.66
N LYS A 19 -0.22 13.10 -13.09
CA LYS A 19 1.20 13.43 -13.24
C LYS A 19 2.06 13.07 -12.02
N VAL A 20 1.45 12.55 -10.95
CA VAL A 20 2.18 12.18 -9.73
C VAL A 20 3.08 10.99 -10.03
N LYS A 21 4.39 11.16 -9.78
CA LYS A 21 5.39 10.08 -9.94
C LYS A 21 5.73 9.38 -8.64
N THR A 22 5.48 10.01 -7.50
CA THR A 22 5.74 9.45 -6.18
C THR A 22 4.60 9.78 -5.22
N MET A 23 4.14 8.75 -4.51
CA MET A 23 3.22 8.85 -3.37
C MET A 23 3.94 8.49 -2.06
N SER A 24 5.28 8.40 -2.08
CA SER A 24 6.06 7.99 -0.92
C SER A 24 5.74 8.85 0.31
N ALA A 25 5.48 8.18 1.43
CA ALA A 25 5.12 8.78 2.73
C ALA A 25 3.99 9.82 2.65
N MET A 26 3.06 9.69 1.69
CA MET A 26 2.01 10.69 1.50
C MET A 26 1.13 10.86 2.75
N PHE A 27 0.78 9.76 3.42
CA PHE A 27 -0.05 9.70 4.63
C PHE A 27 0.62 8.95 5.78
N MET A 28 1.95 8.86 5.79
CA MET A 28 2.69 8.20 6.87
C MET A 28 2.32 8.84 8.23
N PHE A 29 1.82 8.05 9.18
CA PHE A 29 1.35 8.48 10.51
C PHE A 29 0.24 9.56 10.51
N ALA A 30 -0.58 9.64 9.46
CA ALA A 30 -1.69 10.60 9.34
C ALA A 30 -2.99 10.09 10.01
N HIS A 31 -2.89 9.61 11.27
CA HIS A 31 -3.76 8.62 11.94
C HIS A 31 -5.29 8.69 11.79
N THR A 32 -5.85 9.81 11.33
CA THR A 32 -7.28 10.05 11.15
C THR A 32 -7.73 10.02 9.68
N PHE A 33 -6.80 9.92 8.72
CA PHE A 33 -7.13 10.05 7.32
C PHE A 33 -7.91 8.82 6.82
N ASN A 34 -9.14 9.04 6.35
CA ASN A 34 -9.99 7.97 5.82
C ASN A 34 -10.90 8.46 4.68
N GLN A 35 -10.42 9.43 3.90
CA GLN A 35 -11.18 9.95 2.77
C GLN A 35 -11.07 9.04 1.54
N ASN A 36 -12.15 8.93 0.78
CA ASN A 36 -12.18 8.13 -0.44
C ASN A 36 -11.26 8.74 -1.50
N ILE A 37 -10.25 7.97 -1.90
CA ILE A 37 -9.25 8.28 -2.93
C ILE A 37 -9.18 7.19 -4.01
N SER A 38 -10.24 6.39 -4.14
CA SER A 38 -10.34 5.30 -5.14
C SER A 38 -10.30 5.78 -6.59
N HIS A 39 -10.60 7.07 -6.83
CA HIS A 39 -10.63 7.72 -8.14
C HIS A 39 -9.30 8.32 -8.59
N TRP A 40 -8.28 8.34 -7.72
CA TRP A 40 -6.97 8.85 -8.09
C TRP A 40 -6.35 8.05 -9.23
N ASP A 41 -5.84 8.76 -10.23
CA ASP A 41 -5.02 8.18 -11.28
C ASP A 41 -3.61 7.91 -10.73
N THR A 42 -3.28 6.63 -10.57
CA THR A 42 -1.96 6.17 -10.12
C THR A 42 -1.10 5.61 -11.25
N SER A 43 -1.56 5.68 -12.51
CA SER A 43 -0.88 5.08 -13.66
C SER A 43 0.53 5.63 -13.88
N SER A 44 0.80 6.85 -13.44
CA SER A 44 2.11 7.50 -13.50
C SER A 44 3.04 7.20 -12.31
N VAL A 45 2.54 6.59 -11.24
CA VAL A 45 3.26 6.47 -9.96
C VAL A 45 4.28 5.35 -10.01
N ALA A 46 5.54 5.67 -9.69
CA ALA A 46 6.64 4.71 -9.62
C ALA A 46 6.98 4.30 -8.17
N TYR A 47 6.68 5.14 -7.18
CA TYR A 47 7.06 4.92 -5.79
C TYR A 47 5.88 5.10 -4.84
N MET A 48 5.59 4.08 -4.04
CA MET A 48 4.52 4.05 -3.04
C MET A 48 5.03 3.70 -1.64
N SER A 49 6.34 3.82 -1.40
CA SER A 49 6.96 3.46 -0.12
C SER A 49 6.36 4.26 1.05
N ASP A 50 6.08 3.60 2.17
CA ASP A 50 5.56 4.21 3.41
C ASP A 50 4.22 4.98 3.26
N THR A 51 3.50 4.87 2.14
CA THR A 51 2.33 5.73 1.83
C THR A 51 1.30 5.77 2.96
N PHE A 52 0.97 4.62 3.55
CA PHE A 52 0.03 4.45 4.67
C PHE A 52 0.70 3.86 5.91
N ARG A 53 2.02 4.04 6.06
CA ARG A 53 2.76 3.50 7.21
C ARG A 53 2.26 4.13 8.51
N GLY A 54 1.92 3.27 9.48
CA GLY A 54 1.40 3.68 10.78
C GLY A 54 0.06 4.40 10.70
N GLU A 55 -0.65 4.23 9.58
CA GLU A 55 -1.98 4.80 9.43
C GLU A 55 -3.02 3.97 10.17
N LYS A 56 -3.87 4.65 10.94
CA LYS A 56 -4.76 3.98 11.90
C LYS A 56 -6.20 3.95 11.43
N ALA A 57 -6.66 4.92 10.64
CA ALA A 57 -8.07 5.03 10.25
C ALA A 57 -8.37 4.59 8.82
N PHE A 58 -7.36 4.59 7.94
CA PHE A 58 -7.58 4.39 6.51
C PHE A 58 -8.06 2.97 6.16
N ASN A 59 -9.24 2.88 5.53
CA ASN A 59 -9.80 1.62 5.04
C ASN A 59 -10.65 1.80 3.77
N GLN A 60 -10.20 2.66 2.84
CA GLN A 60 -10.93 3.00 1.61
C GLN A 60 -10.52 2.11 0.42
N PRO A 61 -11.42 1.84 -0.54
CA PRO A 61 -11.22 0.82 -1.57
C PRO A 61 -10.24 1.27 -2.66
N ILE A 62 -8.94 1.06 -2.43
CA ILE A 62 -7.86 1.37 -3.38
C ILE A 62 -7.49 0.21 -4.32
N GLY A 63 -8.33 -0.83 -4.38
CA GLY A 63 -8.13 -1.98 -5.27
C GLY A 63 -8.21 -1.64 -6.76
N SER A 64 -8.74 -0.47 -7.12
CA SER A 64 -8.83 0.06 -8.48
C SER A 64 -7.57 0.80 -8.95
N TRP A 65 -6.61 1.06 -8.07
CA TRP A 65 -5.38 1.76 -8.44
C TRP A 65 -4.57 0.97 -9.47
N ASP A 66 -4.08 1.67 -10.48
CA ASP A 66 -3.11 1.14 -11.43
C ASP A 66 -1.72 1.15 -10.78
N THR A 67 -1.22 -0.02 -10.41
CA THR A 67 0.12 -0.21 -9.85
C THR A 67 1.13 -0.73 -10.87
N SER A 68 0.77 -0.79 -12.16
CA SER A 68 1.58 -1.44 -13.20
C SER A 68 2.94 -0.80 -13.42
N ASN A 69 3.14 0.45 -13.00
CA ASN A 69 4.40 1.19 -13.09
C ASN A 69 5.16 1.28 -11.75
N VAL A 70 4.62 0.73 -10.66
CA VAL A 70 5.21 0.84 -9.33
C VAL A 70 6.43 -0.07 -9.21
N LEU A 71 7.53 0.51 -8.76
CA LEU A 71 8.80 -0.17 -8.51
C LEU A 71 9.01 -0.45 -7.02
N ASN A 72 8.45 0.38 -6.13
CA ASN A 72 8.71 0.27 -4.69
C ASN A 72 7.44 0.40 -3.85
N MET A 73 7.15 -0.64 -3.05
CA MET A 73 6.03 -0.71 -2.10
C MET A 73 6.52 -0.95 -0.66
N ARG A 74 7.80 -0.68 -0.38
CA ARG A 74 8.41 -0.84 0.95
C ARG A 74 7.55 -0.16 2.03
N GLN A 75 7.27 -0.89 3.10
CA GLN A 75 6.58 -0.38 4.29
C GLN A 75 5.21 0.27 4.03
N MET A 76 4.58 0.06 2.88
CA MET A 76 3.38 0.80 2.46
C MET A 76 2.24 0.76 3.48
N PHE A 77 2.02 -0.38 4.14
CA PHE A 77 1.01 -0.60 5.18
C PHE A 77 1.62 -1.06 6.51
N MET A 78 2.93 -0.85 6.72
CA MET A 78 3.58 -1.23 7.97
C MET A 78 2.89 -0.53 9.16
N PHE A 79 2.54 -1.26 10.22
CA PHE A 79 1.78 -0.76 11.38
C PHE A 79 0.37 -0.22 11.05
N SER A 80 -0.23 -0.61 9.92
CA SER A 80 -1.61 -0.22 9.60
C SER A 80 -2.60 -1.00 10.46
N GLU A 81 -3.41 -0.30 11.25
CA GLU A 81 -4.31 -0.92 12.23
C GLU A 81 -5.69 -1.29 11.64
N THR A 82 -6.15 -0.63 10.57
CA THR A 82 -7.53 -0.78 10.05
C THR A 82 -7.66 -1.32 8.64
N PHE A 83 -6.67 -1.06 7.78
CA PHE A 83 -6.75 -1.41 6.36
C PHE A 83 -6.97 -2.92 6.13
N ASN A 84 -8.03 -3.26 5.41
CA ASN A 84 -8.31 -4.63 4.96
C ASN A 84 -9.07 -4.66 3.62
N GLN A 85 -8.84 -3.69 2.75
CA GLN A 85 -9.49 -3.64 1.44
C GLN A 85 -8.82 -4.57 0.46
N ASN A 86 -9.62 -5.12 -0.46
CA ASN A 86 -9.14 -6.04 -1.48
C ASN A 86 -8.18 -5.32 -2.46
N ILE A 87 -6.94 -5.80 -2.50
CA ILE A 87 -5.87 -5.36 -3.42
C ILE A 87 -5.32 -6.51 -4.29
N SER A 88 -6.04 -7.63 -4.38
CA SER A 88 -5.60 -8.82 -5.12
C SER A 88 -5.44 -8.58 -6.63
N ARG A 89 -6.03 -7.49 -7.15
CA ARG A 89 -5.96 -7.07 -8.56
C ARG A 89 -4.78 -6.17 -8.91
N TRP A 90 -3.99 -5.76 -7.93
CA TRP A 90 -2.81 -4.93 -8.20
C TRP A 90 -1.81 -5.68 -9.10
N ASN A 91 -1.28 -4.95 -10.07
CA ASN A 91 -0.18 -5.43 -10.90
C ASN A 91 1.14 -5.16 -10.18
N THR A 92 1.76 -6.21 -9.65
CA THR A 92 3.04 -6.14 -8.94
C THR A 92 4.23 -6.55 -9.80
N SER A 93 4.02 -6.82 -11.10
CA SER A 93 5.04 -7.43 -11.97
C SER A 93 6.31 -6.61 -12.11
N ARG A 94 6.30 -5.30 -11.81
CA ARG A 94 7.48 -4.42 -11.84
C ARG A 94 8.02 -4.07 -10.45
N VAL A 95 7.38 -4.53 -9.39
CA VAL A 95 7.80 -4.18 -8.04
C VAL A 95 9.09 -4.91 -7.71
N GLU A 96 10.05 -4.15 -7.21
CA GLU A 96 11.41 -4.55 -6.89
C GLU A 96 11.61 -4.72 -5.37
N ASN A 97 10.90 -3.90 -4.58
CA ASN A 97 11.02 -3.86 -3.12
C ASN A 97 9.65 -3.92 -2.42
N MET A 98 9.49 -4.93 -1.56
CA MET A 98 8.34 -5.14 -0.68
C MET A 98 8.74 -5.32 0.80
N ASP A 99 9.92 -4.86 1.21
CA ASP A 99 10.36 -4.95 2.61
C ASP A 99 9.29 -4.40 3.56
N ARG A 100 8.91 -5.22 4.55
CA ARG A 100 7.96 -4.85 5.62
C ARG A 100 6.63 -4.29 5.10
N MET A 101 6.23 -4.58 3.86
CA MET A 101 5.06 -3.95 3.21
C MET A 101 3.80 -4.02 4.08
N CYS A 102 3.54 -5.17 4.69
CA CYS A 102 2.40 -5.46 5.57
C CYS A 102 2.84 -5.84 6.99
N ASN A 103 4.08 -5.55 7.39
CA ASN A 103 4.57 -5.87 8.74
C ASN A 103 3.71 -5.16 9.80
N ASP A 104 3.19 -5.92 10.77
CA ASP A 104 2.32 -5.40 11.83
C ASP A 104 1.00 -4.78 11.30
N ALA A 105 0.58 -5.15 10.08
CA ALA A 105 -0.74 -4.81 9.55
C ALA A 105 -1.80 -5.74 10.14
N THR A 106 -2.17 -5.49 11.39
CA THR A 106 -2.89 -6.43 12.28
C THR A 106 -4.30 -6.84 11.82
N ARG A 107 -4.88 -6.15 10.83
CA ARG A 107 -6.19 -6.49 10.25
C ARG A 107 -6.15 -6.93 8.79
N PHE A 108 -5.01 -6.79 8.13
CA PHE A 108 -4.90 -7.08 6.71
C PHE A 108 -4.83 -8.59 6.46
N SER A 109 -5.83 -9.14 5.77
CA SER A 109 -6.00 -10.58 5.58
C SER A 109 -6.55 -10.92 4.18
N GLN A 110 -6.14 -10.17 3.16
CA GLN A 110 -6.55 -10.42 1.78
C GLN A 110 -5.67 -11.48 1.10
N ASP A 111 -6.22 -12.16 0.10
CA ASP A 111 -5.49 -13.14 -0.71
C ASP A 111 -4.60 -12.42 -1.75
N LEU A 112 -3.29 -12.64 -1.65
CA LEU A 112 -2.26 -12.09 -2.53
C LEU A 112 -1.58 -13.15 -3.40
N THR A 113 -2.08 -14.38 -3.43
CA THR A 113 -1.46 -15.51 -4.15
C THR A 113 -1.30 -15.28 -5.66
N ASN A 114 -2.11 -14.39 -6.24
CA ASN A 114 -2.08 -14.05 -7.67
C ASN A 114 -1.04 -12.98 -8.05
N TRP A 115 -0.35 -12.37 -7.08
CA TRP A 115 0.64 -11.33 -7.37
C TRP A 115 1.87 -11.91 -8.06
N ASN A 116 2.27 -11.29 -9.17
CA ASN A 116 3.54 -11.58 -9.82
C ASN A 116 4.67 -10.86 -9.07
N VAL A 117 5.51 -11.61 -8.37
CA VAL A 117 6.62 -11.10 -7.56
C VAL A 117 8.00 -11.51 -8.10
N ASN A 118 8.08 -11.89 -9.38
CA ASN A 118 9.32 -12.37 -10.00
C ASN A 118 10.45 -11.32 -10.03
N ASN A 119 10.11 -10.04 -9.97
CA ASN A 119 11.08 -8.94 -9.94
C ASN A 119 11.40 -8.45 -8.51
N VAL A 120 10.76 -9.02 -7.48
CA VAL A 120 10.99 -8.62 -6.09
C VAL A 120 12.25 -9.28 -5.58
N TYR A 121 13.31 -8.50 -5.40
CA TYR A 121 14.58 -9.00 -4.84
C TYR A 121 14.72 -8.72 -3.33
N THR A 122 13.79 -7.98 -2.73
CA THR A 122 13.80 -7.73 -1.27
C THR A 122 12.39 -7.63 -0.70
N HIS A 123 12.11 -8.47 0.29
CA HIS A 123 10.79 -8.67 0.91
C HIS A 123 10.92 -9.09 2.39
N GLN A 124 11.95 -8.60 3.07
CA GLN A 124 12.23 -8.98 4.46
C GLN A 124 11.08 -8.57 5.37
N MET A 125 10.69 -9.46 6.28
CA MET A 125 9.59 -9.25 7.23
C MET A 125 8.29 -8.80 6.53
N PHE A 126 8.02 -9.26 5.30
CA PHE A 126 6.91 -8.78 4.46
C PHE A 126 5.59 -8.64 5.23
N SER A 127 5.24 -9.64 6.03
CA SER A 127 3.95 -9.73 6.73
C SER A 127 4.06 -10.19 8.19
N ASP A 128 5.25 -10.10 8.80
CA ASP A 128 5.45 -10.49 10.20
C ASP A 128 4.48 -9.69 11.09
N TYR A 129 3.86 -10.33 12.09
CA TYR A 129 2.86 -9.73 12.99
C TYR A 129 1.59 -9.18 12.33
N SER A 130 1.35 -9.47 11.05
CA SER A 130 0.09 -9.15 10.36
C SER A 130 -0.98 -10.24 10.55
N ALA A 131 -2.20 -10.00 10.05
CA ALA A 131 -3.24 -11.03 9.99
C ALA A 131 -3.16 -11.96 8.75
N LEU A 132 -2.17 -11.77 7.86
CA LEU A 132 -1.97 -12.63 6.70
C LEU A 132 -1.54 -14.03 7.13
N LYS A 133 -2.20 -15.02 6.55
CA LYS A 133 -1.81 -16.43 6.68
C LYS A 133 -0.91 -16.84 5.53
N LYS A 134 -0.13 -17.92 5.73
CA LYS A 134 0.79 -18.45 4.73
C LYS A 134 0.11 -18.73 3.38
N GLU A 135 -1.13 -19.22 3.40
CA GLU A 135 -1.90 -19.57 2.20
C GLU A 135 -2.37 -18.34 1.41
N GLN A 136 -2.22 -17.14 1.96
CA GLN A 136 -2.62 -15.88 1.35
C GLN A 136 -1.43 -15.07 0.82
N LEU A 137 -0.20 -15.55 1.03
CA LEU A 137 1.01 -14.83 0.64
C LEU A 137 1.33 -15.02 -0.85
N PRO A 138 1.95 -14.03 -1.50
CA PRO A 138 2.53 -14.23 -2.82
C PRO A 138 3.70 -15.21 -2.75
N TYR A 139 3.98 -15.88 -3.87
CA TYR A 139 5.10 -16.82 -3.96
C TYR A 139 6.40 -16.10 -4.35
N PHE A 140 7.16 -15.64 -3.35
CA PHE A 140 8.48 -15.03 -3.58
C PHE A 140 9.48 -16.07 -4.10
N ILE A 141 10.17 -15.71 -5.19
CA ILE A 141 11.28 -16.51 -5.75
C ILE A 141 12.57 -15.95 -5.16
N ASN A 142 13.38 -16.82 -4.54
CA ASN A 142 14.70 -16.47 -3.99
C ASN A 142 15.77 -16.39 -5.09
#